data_AF-A0A0T6A601-F1
#
_entry.id   AF-A0A0T6A601-F1
#
_cell.length_a   1.000
_cell.length_b   1.000
_cell.length_c   1.000
_cell.angle_alpha   90.00
_cell.angle_beta   90.00
_cell.angle_gamma   90.00
#
_symmetry.space_group_name_H-M   'P 1'
#
loop_
_entity.id
_entity.type
_entity.pdbx_description
1 polymer ?
#
loop_
_entity_poly.entity_id
_entity_poly.type
_entity_poly.pdbx_seq_one_letter_code
_entity_poly.pdbx_strand_id
1 'polypeptide(L)'
;MRASRRQQGIILLIVLLLSLWGCATPEPVRPQRLTRVEAPAKPPDLEELLVTQVEEKRKLEERLLSFSVKGVDVKEVLQGLAQASELNIVFDPDISGPVTIDLKDVTLGDALEMILSPLGLEYRREKNVIRVKKPALETRIFTLDYVSLSRSGSSSMSVSASAAATGGITTGGTTGTAGATSGGLTGGTVSVESRQRETEFYKDIAEDLKPLLSPQGKLAVNRQSGTVAVTDFPANLRQVAAFLEKVTGTILRQVVINAKVLEVTLSDSFLFGIDWTGVAEILGAQGTFLQRLSPNTGLFRIGVAGSDFSAVIDAISTQGEVNVLSNPRVTALNNQKAVIRVARDDVFFRTQVRTLQDAGQTIERITETIPQVVSIGVILDVTPQIASDGTVTMHIHPIVTDKLGDAVAPTGETAPIVSIRETDTLVRVGDGQTVIIGGLMEDKQDDRASKVPVLGDIPLLGGLFRRTEKTGRKSELVILMSPTVLMGDRAQQTAAEAVEKVEGLKQGIPAWPGLPKTWKP
;
A
#
# COMPACT_ATOMS: atom_id res chain seq x y z
N MET A 1 -55.67 -12.18 -60.15
CA MET A 1 -54.47 -12.55 -59.39
C MET A 1 -53.28 -12.72 -60.33
N ARG A 2 -52.57 -11.64 -60.70
CA ARG A 2 -51.40 -11.70 -61.62
C ARG A 2 -50.45 -10.49 -61.45
N ALA A 3 -50.22 -10.07 -60.20
CA ALA A 3 -49.37 -8.89 -59.91
C ALA A 3 -48.19 -9.15 -58.94
N SER A 4 -48.08 -10.31 -58.27
CA SER A 4 -47.05 -10.52 -57.23
C SER A 4 -45.73 -11.15 -57.69
N ARG A 5 -45.61 -11.63 -58.94
CA ARG A 5 -44.37 -12.27 -59.42
C ARG A 5 -43.30 -11.32 -59.98
N ARG A 6 -43.66 -10.07 -60.32
CA ARG A 6 -42.67 -9.08 -60.82
C ARG A 6 -41.90 -8.37 -59.70
N GLN A 7 -42.47 -8.21 -58.50
CA GLN A 7 -41.77 -7.59 -57.39
C GLN A 7 -40.76 -8.51 -56.69
N GLN A 8 -40.99 -9.82 -56.68
CA GLN A 8 -40.03 -10.76 -56.09
C GLN A 8 -38.75 -10.91 -56.92
N GLY A 9 -38.83 -10.77 -58.25
CA GLY A 9 -37.66 -10.81 -59.13
C GLY A 9 -36.74 -9.59 -58.96
N ILE A 10 -37.29 -8.40 -58.70
CA ILE A 10 -36.50 -7.17 -58.54
C ILE A 10 -35.81 -7.14 -57.17
N ILE A 11 -36.47 -7.63 -56.11
CA ILE A 11 -35.86 -7.72 -54.78
C ILE A 11 -34.76 -8.79 -54.75
N LEU A 12 -34.95 -9.94 -55.42
CA LEU A 12 -33.91 -10.96 -55.52
C LEU A 12 -32.70 -10.47 -56.33
N LEU A 13 -32.91 -9.65 -57.38
CA LEU A 13 -31.84 -9.09 -58.20
C LEU A 13 -31.07 -7.98 -57.47
N ILE A 14 -31.74 -7.20 -56.62
CA ILE A 14 -31.09 -6.18 -55.77
C ILE A 14 -30.27 -6.84 -54.64
N VAL A 15 -30.75 -7.93 -54.05
CA VAL A 15 -29.99 -8.69 -53.03
C VAL A 15 -28.81 -9.45 -53.66
N LEU A 16 -28.94 -9.91 -54.91
CA LEU A 16 -27.83 -10.51 -55.67
C LEU A 16 -26.77 -9.46 -56.09
N LEU A 17 -27.19 -8.23 -56.42
CA LEU A 17 -26.28 -7.13 -56.74
C LEU A 17 -25.56 -6.57 -55.51
N LEU A 18 -26.19 -6.57 -54.33
CA LEU A 18 -25.58 -6.16 -53.05
C LEU A 18 -24.60 -7.19 -52.47
N SER A 19 -24.73 -8.47 -52.84
CA SER A 19 -23.79 -9.53 -52.42
C SER A 19 -22.54 -9.63 -53.33
N LEU A 20 -22.50 -8.92 -54.46
CA LEU A 20 -21.35 -8.84 -55.36
C LEU A 20 -20.42 -7.62 -55.08
N TRP A 21 -20.74 -6.79 -54.08
CA TRP A 21 -19.94 -5.61 -53.68
C TRP A 21 -19.26 -5.75 -52.32
N GLY A 22 -19.05 -6.99 -51.86
CA GLY A 22 -18.47 -7.30 -50.55
C GLY A 22 -17.22 -8.19 -50.61
N CYS A 23 -16.30 -7.91 -51.52
CA CYS A 23 -14.94 -8.46 -51.49
C CYS A 23 -13.93 -7.35 -51.78
N ALA A 24 -13.86 -6.38 -50.86
CA ALA A 24 -12.69 -5.52 -50.75
C ALA A 24 -11.59 -6.37 -50.11
N THR A 25 -10.71 -6.92 -50.94
CA THR A 25 -9.43 -7.47 -50.50
C THR A 25 -8.70 -6.38 -49.70
N PRO A 26 -8.26 -6.64 -48.46
CA PRO A 26 -7.38 -5.70 -47.78
C PRO A 26 -6.11 -5.62 -48.62
N GLU A 27 -5.84 -4.42 -49.12
CA GLU A 27 -4.57 -4.08 -49.75
C GLU A 27 -3.46 -4.53 -48.80
N PRO A 28 -2.44 -5.29 -49.25
CA PRO A 28 -1.34 -5.63 -48.38
C PRO A 28 -0.71 -4.29 -47.98
N VAL A 29 -0.85 -3.94 -46.70
CA VAL A 29 -0.13 -2.84 -46.09
C VAL A 29 1.34 -3.18 -46.30
N ARG A 30 1.89 -2.60 -47.37
CA ARG A 30 3.32 -2.60 -47.63
C ARG A 30 3.90 -2.07 -46.31
N PRO A 31 4.73 -2.83 -45.58
CA PRO A 31 5.32 -2.29 -44.38
C PRO A 31 5.95 -0.98 -44.84
N GLN A 32 5.48 0.13 -44.32
CA GLN A 32 6.27 1.34 -44.38
C GLN A 32 7.60 0.86 -43.82
N ARG A 33 8.60 0.81 -44.69
CA ARG A 33 9.97 0.71 -44.25
C ARG A 33 10.04 1.92 -43.35
N LEU A 34 9.90 1.69 -42.04
CA LEU A 34 10.30 2.63 -41.04
C LEU A 34 11.66 3.02 -41.57
N THR A 35 11.77 4.25 -42.07
CA THR A 35 13.07 4.88 -42.15
C THR A 35 13.54 4.63 -40.75
N ARG A 36 14.48 3.68 -40.61
CA ARG A 36 15.15 3.44 -39.35
C ARG A 36 15.56 4.85 -39.00
N VAL A 37 14.88 5.43 -38.02
CA VAL A 37 15.45 6.54 -37.29
C VAL A 37 16.71 5.87 -36.82
N GLU A 38 17.78 6.17 -37.55
CA GLU A 38 19.12 5.83 -37.14
C GLU A 38 19.11 6.30 -35.70
N ALA A 39 19.14 5.32 -34.77
CA ALA A 39 19.35 5.65 -33.38
C ALA A 39 20.50 6.65 -33.42
N PRO A 40 20.36 7.84 -32.81
CA PRO A 40 21.46 8.78 -32.81
C PRO A 40 22.67 7.96 -32.41
N ALA A 41 23.64 7.86 -33.32
CA ALA A 41 24.77 6.98 -33.15
C ALA A 41 25.26 7.25 -31.74
N LYS A 42 25.28 6.22 -30.87
CA LYS A 42 25.87 6.34 -29.54
C LYS A 42 27.19 7.08 -29.81
N PRO A 43 27.38 8.31 -29.30
CA PRO A 43 28.60 9.02 -29.59
C PRO A 43 29.73 8.05 -29.24
N PRO A 44 30.71 7.85 -30.14
CA PRO A 44 31.86 7.05 -29.78
C PRO A 44 32.38 7.63 -28.48
N ASP A 45 32.62 6.76 -27.50
CA ASP A 45 33.22 7.03 -26.20
C ASP A 45 34.62 7.63 -26.38
N LEU A 46 34.68 8.85 -26.90
CA LEU A 46 35.87 9.66 -27.04
C LEU A 46 36.15 10.37 -25.72
N GLU A 47 35.12 10.58 -24.88
CA GLU A 47 35.30 11.05 -23.51
C GLU A 47 35.71 9.92 -22.57
N GLU A 48 35.15 8.70 -22.70
CA GLU A 48 35.54 7.59 -21.82
C GLU A 48 36.97 7.10 -22.11
N LEU A 49 37.44 7.14 -23.36
CA LEU A 49 38.84 6.82 -23.72
C LEU A 49 39.82 7.95 -23.38
N LEU A 50 39.44 9.22 -23.44
CA LEU A 50 40.32 10.32 -22.99
C LEU A 50 40.37 10.42 -21.47
N VAL A 51 39.26 10.20 -20.78
CA VAL A 51 39.22 10.21 -19.31
C VAL A 51 39.97 8.99 -18.77
N THR A 52 39.77 7.78 -19.29
CA THR A 52 40.54 6.60 -18.83
C THR A 52 42.04 6.71 -19.13
N GLN A 53 42.45 7.22 -20.29
CA GLN A 53 43.87 7.38 -20.63
C GLN A 53 44.55 8.54 -19.86
N VAL A 54 43.81 9.58 -19.48
CA VAL A 54 44.31 10.68 -18.63
C VAL A 54 44.33 10.28 -17.15
N GLU A 55 43.34 9.51 -16.68
CA GLU A 55 43.30 8.98 -15.31
C GLU A 55 44.36 7.87 -15.11
N GLU A 56 44.59 7.01 -16.10
CA GLU A 56 45.67 5.99 -16.07
C GLU A 56 47.07 6.62 -16.15
N LYS A 57 47.27 7.66 -16.99
CA LYS A 57 48.56 8.39 -17.00
C LYS A 57 48.80 9.25 -15.76
N ARG A 58 47.76 9.72 -15.07
CA ARG A 58 47.92 10.44 -13.80
C ARG A 58 48.26 9.53 -12.61
N LYS A 59 47.97 8.24 -12.72
CA LYS A 59 48.21 7.25 -11.66
C LYS A 59 49.60 6.60 -11.74
N LEU A 60 50.41 6.96 -12.72
CA LEU A 60 51.79 6.48 -12.87
C LEU A 60 52.77 7.64 -12.66
N GLU A 61 53.77 7.41 -11.80
CA GLU A 61 54.77 8.35 -11.27
C GLU A 61 54.37 9.15 -10.02
N GLU A 62 53.68 8.53 -9.07
CA GLU A 62 53.86 8.93 -7.67
C GLU A 62 55.28 8.53 -7.26
N ARG A 63 56.19 9.51 -7.09
CA ARG A 63 57.55 9.28 -6.58
C ARG A 63 57.46 8.51 -5.26
N LEU A 64 58.00 7.30 -5.26
CA LEU A 64 58.14 6.49 -4.06
C LEU A 64 59.15 7.18 -3.12
N LEU A 65 58.73 7.39 -1.88
CA LEU A 65 59.50 8.07 -0.86
C LEU A 65 59.93 7.07 0.20
N SER A 66 61.21 7.11 0.55
CA SER A 66 61.80 6.30 1.61
C SER A 66 62.54 7.23 2.57
N PHE A 67 62.11 7.28 3.83
CA PHE A 67 62.74 8.10 4.85
C PHE A 67 62.54 7.50 6.24
N SER A 68 63.55 7.63 7.11
CA SER A 68 63.54 7.12 8.47
C SER A 68 63.94 8.23 9.43
N VAL A 69 63.07 8.54 10.38
CA VAL A 69 63.26 9.62 11.34
C VAL A 69 62.84 9.15 12.73
N LYS A 70 63.63 9.49 13.76
CA LYS A 70 63.37 9.11 15.16
C LYS A 70 63.34 10.33 16.05
N GLY A 71 62.21 10.56 16.72
CA GLY A 71 62.06 11.60 17.73
C GLY A 71 62.14 13.05 17.22
N VAL A 72 61.70 13.30 15.99
CA VAL A 72 61.71 14.63 15.36
C VAL A 72 60.31 15.24 15.40
N ASP A 73 60.20 16.57 15.47
CA ASP A 73 58.90 17.24 15.45
C ASP A 73 58.21 17.06 14.09
N VAL A 74 56.89 16.85 14.12
CA VAL A 74 56.04 16.66 12.94
C VAL A 74 56.23 17.75 11.88
N LYS A 75 56.47 19.01 12.27
CA LYS A 75 56.69 20.09 11.32
C LYS A 75 57.93 19.87 10.46
N GLU A 76 59.01 19.40 11.06
CA GLU A 76 60.28 19.15 10.36
C GLU A 76 60.15 17.95 9.41
N VAL A 77 59.48 16.88 9.86
CA VAL A 77 59.22 15.69 9.02
C VAL A 77 58.35 16.06 7.81
N LEU A 78 57.28 16.82 8.03
CA LEU A 78 56.38 17.26 6.96
C LEU A 78 57.03 18.29 6.02
N GLN A 79 57.92 19.15 6.52
CA GLN A 79 58.72 20.05 5.69
C GLN A 79 59.69 19.26 4.79
N GLY A 80 60.36 18.24 5.34
CA GLY A 80 61.22 17.35 4.55
C GLY A 80 60.46 16.60 3.45
N LEU A 81 59.25 16.13 3.76
CA LEU A 81 58.34 15.53 2.78
C LEU A 81 57.87 16.51 1.70
N ALA A 82 57.51 17.73 2.09
CA ALA A 82 57.10 18.78 1.16
C ALA A 82 58.24 19.15 0.20
N GLN A 83 59.47 19.28 0.71
CA GLN A 83 60.67 19.52 -0.09
C GLN A 83 60.96 18.36 -1.05
N ALA A 84 60.86 17.12 -0.59
CA ALA A 84 61.09 15.94 -1.42
C ALA A 84 60.05 15.78 -2.54
N SER A 85 58.82 16.24 -2.30
CA SER A 85 57.68 16.16 -3.22
C SER A 85 57.47 17.41 -4.09
N GLU A 86 58.30 18.45 -3.95
CA GLU A 86 58.17 19.74 -4.65
C GLU A 86 56.83 20.46 -4.43
N LEU A 87 56.15 20.18 -3.32
CA LEU A 87 54.86 20.78 -2.97
C LEU A 87 55.01 21.84 -1.88
N ASN A 88 54.16 22.85 -1.91
CA ASN A 88 54.07 23.81 -0.82
C ASN A 88 53.26 23.23 0.33
N ILE A 89 53.68 23.47 1.56
CA ILE A 89 52.96 23.02 2.76
C ILE A 89 52.64 24.20 3.67
N VAL A 90 51.41 24.23 4.17
CA VAL A 90 50.94 25.23 5.14
C VAL A 90 50.49 24.51 6.39
N PHE A 91 51.10 24.88 7.52
CA PHE A 91 50.80 24.32 8.83
C PHE A 91 49.95 25.30 9.63
N ASP A 92 48.89 24.80 10.27
CA ASP A 92 48.26 25.55 11.34
C ASP A 92 49.19 25.59 12.59
N PRO A 93 49.16 26.68 13.38
CA PRO A 93 50.15 26.94 14.43
C PRO A 93 50.16 25.89 15.56
N ASP A 94 49.04 25.20 15.78
CA ASP A 94 48.81 24.31 16.92
C ASP A 94 49.32 22.86 16.73
N ILE A 95 50.03 22.57 15.63
CA ILE A 95 50.57 21.24 15.33
C ILE A 95 51.95 21.13 15.98
N SER A 96 52.16 20.24 16.95
CA SER A 96 53.49 19.91 17.47
C SER A 96 53.44 18.54 18.15
N GLY A 97 54.55 17.80 18.08
CA GLY A 97 54.66 16.48 18.68
C GLY A 97 55.85 15.71 18.10
N PRO A 98 56.57 14.92 18.91
CA PRO A 98 57.64 14.08 18.41
C PRO A 98 57.05 12.88 17.68
N VAL A 99 57.56 12.57 16.50
CA VAL A 99 57.14 11.41 15.73
C VAL A 99 58.34 10.58 15.32
N THR A 100 58.14 9.26 15.34
CA THR A 100 59.12 8.26 14.93
C THR A 100 58.51 7.40 13.86
N ILE A 101 59.09 7.44 12.66
CA ILE A 101 58.57 6.80 11.45
C ILE A 101 59.73 6.18 10.68
N ASP A 102 59.51 4.98 10.13
CA ASP A 102 60.34 4.37 9.10
C ASP A 102 59.43 4.04 7.91
N LEU A 103 59.60 4.76 6.81
CA LEU A 103 58.82 4.60 5.59
C LEU A 103 59.72 4.12 4.45
N LYS A 104 59.26 3.10 3.73
CA LYS A 104 59.95 2.51 2.58
C LYS A 104 58.99 2.36 1.43
N ASP A 105 59.36 2.92 0.29
CA ASP A 105 58.65 2.81 -0.98
C ASP A 105 57.15 3.12 -0.87
N VAL A 106 56.82 4.23 -0.20
CA VAL A 106 55.43 4.69 -0.03
C VAL A 106 55.12 5.90 -0.91
N THR A 107 53.87 6.01 -1.30
CA THR A 107 53.35 7.20 -1.99
C THR A 107 53.26 8.37 -1.03
N LEU A 108 53.25 9.61 -1.56
CA LEU A 108 53.09 10.80 -0.71
C LEU A 108 51.76 10.79 0.06
N GLY A 109 50.67 10.33 -0.58
CA GLY A 109 49.35 10.26 0.04
C GLY A 109 49.35 9.29 1.22
N ASP A 110 49.91 8.10 1.01
CA ASP A 110 50.00 7.07 2.06
C ASP A 110 50.94 7.50 3.18
N ALA A 111 52.07 8.14 2.84
CA ALA A 111 52.99 8.70 3.83
C ALA A 111 52.29 9.76 4.70
N LEU A 112 51.57 10.71 4.09
CA LEU A 112 50.82 11.72 4.85
C LEU A 112 49.75 11.07 5.72
N GLU A 113 49.01 10.08 5.22
CA GLU A 113 47.99 9.38 6.00
C GLU A 113 48.60 8.62 7.19
N MET A 114 49.73 7.92 7.00
CA MET A 114 50.42 7.20 8.08
C MET A 114 50.99 8.12 9.16
N ILE A 115 51.39 9.33 8.82
CA ILE A 115 51.94 10.32 9.76
C ILE A 115 50.83 11.07 10.48
N LEU A 116 49.79 11.47 9.75
CA LEU A 116 48.75 12.36 10.25
C LEU A 116 47.64 11.60 10.98
N SER A 117 47.31 10.36 10.57
CA SER A 117 46.23 9.57 11.19
C SER A 117 46.47 9.28 12.68
N PRO A 118 47.67 8.86 13.14
CA PRO A 118 47.94 8.64 14.57
C PRO A 118 47.82 9.92 15.41
N LEU A 119 48.04 11.08 14.80
CA LEU A 119 47.97 12.39 15.44
C LEU A 119 46.56 13.00 15.36
N GLY A 120 45.63 12.35 14.66
CA GLY A 120 44.30 12.89 14.40
C GLY A 120 44.32 14.19 13.58
N LEU A 121 45.34 14.40 12.75
CA LEU A 121 45.46 15.56 11.86
C LEU A 121 44.85 15.24 10.49
N GLU A 122 44.24 16.23 9.86
CA GLU A 122 43.73 16.10 8.49
C GLU A 122 44.58 16.95 7.54
N TYR A 123 44.83 16.43 6.33
CA TYR A 123 45.39 17.22 5.24
C TYR A 123 44.34 17.50 4.17
N ARG A 124 44.42 18.69 3.57
CA ARG A 124 43.66 19.05 2.37
C ARG A 124 44.64 19.44 1.29
N ARG A 125 44.59 18.73 0.16
CA ARG A 125 45.39 19.05 -1.03
C ARG A 125 44.62 20.01 -1.92
N GLU A 126 45.12 21.22 -2.08
CA GLU A 126 44.58 22.24 -2.98
C GLU A 126 45.62 22.55 -4.07
N LYS A 127 45.49 21.88 -5.22
CA LYS A 127 46.40 21.99 -6.37
C LYS A 127 47.87 21.68 -5.99
N ASN A 128 48.64 22.73 -5.69
CA ASN A 128 50.07 22.71 -5.39
C ASN A 128 50.40 22.99 -3.91
N VAL A 129 49.37 23.10 -3.06
CA VAL A 129 49.51 23.37 -1.63
C VAL A 129 48.85 22.26 -0.83
N ILE A 130 49.57 21.71 0.15
CA ILE A 130 49.05 20.81 1.16
C ILE A 130 48.83 21.63 2.43
N ARG A 131 47.59 21.70 2.90
CA ARG A 131 47.27 22.34 4.17
C ARG A 131 47.00 21.27 5.22
N VAL A 132 47.79 21.26 6.28
CA VAL A 132 47.61 20.35 7.42
C VAL A 132 46.98 21.12 8.57
N LYS A 133 45.86 20.61 9.08
CA LYS A 133 45.09 21.24 10.16
C LYS A 133 44.58 20.21 11.16
N LYS A 134 44.25 20.68 12.37
CA LYS A 134 43.44 19.88 13.28
C LYS A 134 42.01 19.78 12.75
N PRO A 135 41.29 18.68 13.00
CA PRO A 135 39.89 18.56 12.67
C PRO A 135 39.14 19.69 13.35
N ALA A 136 38.55 20.57 12.56
CA ALA A 136 37.70 21.64 13.05
C ALA A 136 36.25 21.15 13.06
N LEU A 137 35.45 21.66 13.99
CA LEU A 137 34.01 21.44 13.95
C LEU A 137 33.45 22.11 12.70
N GLU A 138 32.78 21.33 11.86
CA GLU A 138 32.06 21.81 10.67
C GLU A 138 30.56 21.72 10.93
N THR A 139 29.77 22.65 10.41
CA THR A 139 28.31 22.56 10.43
C THR A 139 27.81 22.14 9.06
N ARG A 140 27.04 21.06 8.99
CA ARG A 140 26.31 20.66 7.79
C ARG A 140 24.80 20.68 8.05
N ILE A 141 24.07 21.18 7.06
CA ILE A 141 22.61 21.22 7.08
C ILE A 141 22.11 20.11 6.17
N PHE A 142 21.30 19.22 6.73
CA PHE A 142 20.61 18.15 6.02
C PHE A 142 19.13 18.50 5.88
N THR A 143 18.59 18.36 4.68
CA THR A 143 17.15 18.51 4.41
C THR A 143 16.49 17.15 4.52
N LEU A 144 15.38 17.08 5.26
CA LEU A 144 14.53 15.91 5.40
C LEU A 144 13.18 16.22 4.77
N ASP A 145 12.89 15.60 3.63
CA ASP A 145 11.63 15.78 2.92
C ASP A 145 10.49 14.96 3.55
N TYR A 146 10.36 15.00 4.88
CA TYR A 146 9.35 14.27 5.63
C TYR A 146 8.35 15.22 6.28
N VAL A 147 7.07 15.05 5.94
CA VAL A 147 5.98 15.81 6.56
C VAL A 147 5.77 15.30 7.98
N SER A 148 5.91 16.20 8.97
CA SER A 148 5.57 15.87 10.35
C SER A 148 4.06 15.68 10.48
N LEU A 149 3.58 14.43 10.45
CA LEU A 149 2.18 14.11 10.64
C LEU A 149 1.98 13.40 11.99
N SER A 150 1.37 14.09 12.95
CA SER A 150 0.83 13.45 14.16
C SER A 150 -0.53 12.86 13.80
N ARG A 151 -0.57 11.55 13.50
CA ARG A 151 -1.83 10.83 13.27
C ARG A 151 -2.10 9.91 14.44
N SER A 152 -3.15 10.19 15.18
CA SER A 152 -3.67 9.27 16.19
C SER A 152 -4.66 8.30 15.52
N GLY A 153 -4.45 7.01 15.75
CA GLY A 153 -5.37 5.95 15.36
C GLY A 153 -5.76 5.15 16.60
N SER A 154 -7.04 5.13 16.93
CA SER A 154 -7.60 4.25 17.95
C SER A 154 -8.43 3.18 17.25
N SER A 155 -8.01 1.93 17.32
CA SER A 155 -8.87 0.79 17.00
C SER A 155 -9.36 0.19 18.31
N SER A 156 -10.67 0.23 18.52
CA SER A 156 -11.35 -0.33 19.69
C SER A 156 -12.29 -1.44 19.23
N MET A 157 -11.95 -2.68 19.54
CA MET A 157 -12.85 -3.82 19.36
C MET A 157 -13.59 -4.06 20.68
N SER A 158 -14.90 -3.82 20.69
CA SER A 158 -15.77 -4.12 21.84
C SER A 158 -16.69 -5.28 21.48
N VAL A 159 -16.50 -6.44 22.10
CA VAL A 159 -17.44 -7.57 22.00
C VAL A 159 -18.39 -7.49 23.18
N SER A 160 -19.57 -6.90 22.98
CA SER A 160 -20.65 -6.90 23.96
C SER A 160 -21.54 -8.13 23.78
N ALA A 161 -21.30 -9.18 24.56
CA ALA A 161 -22.22 -10.31 24.67
C ALA A 161 -23.31 -9.98 25.70
N SER A 162 -24.38 -9.32 25.27
CA SER A 162 -25.57 -9.12 26.10
C SER A 162 -26.42 -10.39 26.06
N ALA A 163 -26.28 -11.25 27.07
CA ALA A 163 -27.24 -12.32 27.29
C ALA A 163 -28.57 -11.70 27.76
N ALA A 164 -29.63 -11.85 26.97
CA ALA A 164 -30.98 -11.49 27.35
C ALA A 164 -31.46 -12.42 28.47
N ALA A 165 -31.30 -12.00 29.73
CA ALA A 165 -31.97 -12.64 30.86
C ALA A 165 -33.47 -12.34 30.76
N THR A 166 -34.22 -13.39 30.43
CA THR A 166 -35.69 -13.41 30.39
C THR A 166 -36.27 -13.03 31.76
N GLY A 167 -37.36 -12.26 31.74
CA GLY A 167 -37.96 -11.59 32.89
C GLY A 167 -38.17 -12.46 34.13
N GLY A 168 -37.71 -11.94 35.27
CA GLY A 168 -38.01 -12.44 36.60
C GLY A 168 -39.05 -11.54 37.28
N ILE A 169 -40.19 -12.13 37.64
CA ILE A 169 -41.27 -11.52 38.41
C ILE A 169 -40.80 -11.24 39.84
N THR A 170 -40.95 -10.01 40.34
CA THR A 170 -40.73 -9.66 41.75
C THR A 170 -42.03 -9.83 42.55
N THR A 171 -42.15 -10.90 43.32
CA THR A 171 -43.20 -11.06 44.34
C THR A 171 -42.64 -10.68 45.71
N GLY A 172 -43.31 -9.75 46.40
CA GLY A 172 -42.94 -9.26 47.72
C GLY A 172 -43.15 -10.29 48.84
N GLY A 173 -42.25 -10.26 49.83
CA GLY A 173 -42.33 -11.03 51.08
C GLY A 173 -41.12 -10.75 51.96
N THR A 174 -41.36 -10.46 53.24
CA THR A 174 -40.45 -9.85 54.21
C THR A 174 -39.51 -10.83 54.93
N THR A 175 -38.38 -10.27 55.39
CA THR A 175 -37.54 -10.65 56.56
C THR A 175 -36.88 -12.04 56.61
N GLY A 176 -35.54 -12.06 56.49
CA GLY A 176 -34.71 -13.18 56.92
C GLY A 176 -33.31 -13.19 56.30
N THR A 177 -32.29 -12.87 57.10
CA THR A 177 -30.86 -12.89 56.75
C THR A 177 -30.34 -14.31 56.53
N ALA A 178 -29.84 -14.62 55.33
CA ALA A 178 -28.84 -15.67 55.11
C ALA A 178 -28.17 -15.47 53.72
N GLY A 179 -26.84 -15.43 53.71
CA GLY A 179 -26.05 -15.21 52.50
C GLY A 179 -26.21 -16.34 51.48
N ALA A 180 -26.62 -15.97 50.28
CA ALA A 180 -26.46 -16.74 49.07
C ALA A 180 -25.83 -15.81 48.03
N THR A 181 -24.57 -16.07 47.66
CA THR A 181 -23.88 -15.42 46.56
C THR A 181 -24.53 -15.83 45.25
N SER A 182 -25.48 -15.02 44.78
CA SER A 182 -25.97 -15.07 43.41
C SER A 182 -24.85 -14.53 42.51
N GLY A 183 -24.10 -15.45 41.91
CA GLY A 183 -23.16 -15.16 40.84
C GLY A 183 -23.90 -14.59 39.63
N GLY A 184 -24.10 -13.27 39.62
CA GLY A 184 -24.48 -12.52 38.44
C GLY A 184 -23.32 -12.52 37.47
N LEU A 185 -23.52 -13.14 36.30
CA LEU A 185 -22.61 -13.12 35.17
C LEU A 185 -22.62 -11.70 34.57
N THR A 186 -21.77 -10.82 35.11
CA THR A 186 -21.48 -9.53 34.50
C THR A 186 -20.62 -9.79 33.26
N GLY A 187 -21.20 -9.61 32.07
CA GLY A 187 -20.50 -9.74 30.80
C GLY A 187 -19.26 -8.84 30.77
N GLY A 188 -18.08 -9.46 30.87
CA GLY A 188 -16.80 -8.76 30.79
C GLY A 188 -16.63 -8.16 29.40
N THR A 189 -16.74 -6.85 29.29
CA THR A 189 -16.36 -6.12 28.08
C THR A 189 -14.84 -6.04 28.08
N VAL A 190 -14.17 -6.89 27.31
CA VAL A 190 -12.74 -6.75 27.03
C VAL A 190 -12.60 -5.71 25.93
N SER A 191 -12.43 -4.44 26.30
CA SER A 191 -12.08 -3.37 25.38
C SER A 191 -10.56 -3.33 25.21
N VAL A 192 -10.06 -3.86 24.09
CA VAL A 192 -8.66 -3.66 23.70
C VAL A 192 -8.61 -2.33 22.94
N GLU A 193 -8.24 -1.24 23.63
CA GLU A 193 -7.98 0.04 22.99
C GLU A 193 -6.51 0.08 22.54
N SER A 194 -6.28 -0.17 21.25
CA SER A 194 -4.95 0.00 20.66
C SER A 194 -4.74 1.48 20.35
N ARG A 195 -4.13 2.21 21.29
CA ARG A 195 -3.75 3.61 21.09
C ARG A 195 -2.45 3.66 20.29
N GLN A 196 -2.52 3.92 18.99
CA GLN A 196 -1.31 4.12 18.18
C GLN A 196 -0.64 5.42 18.65
N ARG A 197 0.58 5.30 19.19
CA ARG A 197 1.43 6.39 19.67
C ARG A 197 1.73 7.34 18.51
N GLU A 198 1.61 8.65 18.73
CA GLU A 198 1.99 9.67 17.75
C GLU A 198 3.47 9.50 17.38
N THR A 199 3.76 9.27 16.10
CA THR A 199 5.13 9.11 15.61
C THR A 199 5.79 10.47 15.47
N GLU A 200 6.52 10.91 16.51
CA GLU A 200 7.32 12.14 16.45
C GLU A 200 8.66 11.89 15.75
N PHE A 201 8.61 11.64 14.44
CA PHE A 201 9.79 11.31 13.61
C PHE A 201 11.05 12.16 13.88
N TYR A 202 10.87 13.49 13.99
CA TYR A 202 11.99 14.42 14.21
C TYR A 202 12.62 14.29 15.61
N LYS A 203 11.85 13.84 16.59
CA LYS A 203 12.34 13.56 17.94
C LYS A 203 13.10 12.24 17.97
N ASP A 204 12.54 11.21 17.32
CA ASP A 204 13.18 9.89 17.21
C ASP A 204 14.54 10.02 16.50
N ILE A 205 14.59 10.74 15.36
CA ILE A 205 15.87 11.04 14.68
C ILE A 205 16.82 11.81 15.58
N ALA A 206 16.33 12.80 16.34
CA ALA A 206 17.20 13.57 17.22
C ALA A 206 17.80 12.70 18.34
N GLU A 207 17.07 11.68 18.81
CA GLU A 207 17.56 10.70 19.79
C GLU A 207 18.53 9.70 19.17
N ASP A 208 18.25 9.21 17.96
CA ASP A 208 19.12 8.28 17.22
C ASP A 208 20.44 8.92 16.76
N LEU A 209 20.45 10.22 16.49
CA LEU A 209 21.66 10.94 16.07
C LEU A 209 22.60 11.27 17.23
N LYS A 210 22.10 11.46 18.46
CA LYS A 210 22.92 11.78 19.65
C LYS A 210 24.12 10.84 19.86
N PRO A 211 23.98 9.50 19.81
CA PRO A 211 25.11 8.58 20.01
C PRO A 211 26.15 8.60 18.88
N LEU A 212 25.81 9.12 17.70
CA LEU A 212 26.73 9.25 16.56
C LEU A 212 27.57 10.53 16.62
N LEU A 213 27.27 11.44 17.55
CA LEU A 213 27.96 12.71 17.72
C LEU A 213 29.13 12.59 18.70
N SER A 214 30.15 13.43 18.49
CA SER A 214 31.23 13.59 19.47
C SER A 214 30.73 14.32 20.73
N PRO A 215 31.47 14.29 21.85
CA PRO A 215 31.13 15.06 23.05
C PRO A 215 31.00 16.57 22.83
N GLN A 216 31.59 17.11 21.75
CA GLN A 216 31.50 18.52 21.37
C GLN A 216 30.45 18.78 20.27
N GLY A 217 29.79 17.73 19.79
CA GLY A 217 28.80 17.81 18.73
C GLY A 217 27.55 18.57 19.15
N LYS A 218 27.00 19.39 18.25
CA LYS A 218 25.73 20.10 18.45
C LYS A 218 24.73 19.67 17.38
N LEU A 219 23.48 19.48 17.81
CA LEU A 219 22.37 19.11 16.95
C LEU A 219 21.27 20.15 17.09
N ALA A 220 20.80 20.69 15.97
CA ALA A 220 19.64 21.56 15.90
C ALA A 220 18.66 21.01 14.86
N VAL A 221 17.47 20.65 15.30
CA VAL A 221 16.41 20.14 14.43
C VAL A 221 15.32 21.20 14.33
N ASN A 222 14.99 21.61 13.11
CA ASN A 222 13.87 22.48 12.84
C ASN A 222 12.79 21.71 12.08
N ARG A 223 11.72 21.36 12.79
CA ARG A 223 10.58 20.61 12.25
C ARG A 223 9.77 21.41 11.21
N GLN A 224 9.74 22.74 11.33
CA GLN A 224 8.97 23.59 10.42
C GLN A 224 9.65 23.71 9.05
N SER A 225 10.98 23.78 9.02
CA SER A 225 11.76 23.81 7.78
C SER A 225 12.20 22.44 7.29
N GLY A 226 11.95 21.37 8.06
CA GLY A 226 12.40 20.02 7.74
C GLY A 226 13.92 19.89 7.68
N THR A 227 14.66 20.71 8.44
CA THR A 227 16.13 20.72 8.39
C THR A 227 16.75 20.24 9.69
N VAL A 228 17.84 19.49 9.56
CA VAL A 228 18.69 19.03 10.65
C VAL A 228 20.07 19.63 10.44
N ALA A 229 20.45 20.58 11.29
CA ALA A 229 21.78 21.15 11.34
C ALA A 229 22.62 20.38 12.35
N VAL A 230 23.74 19.84 11.90
CA VAL A 230 24.68 19.09 12.73
C VAL A 230 26.04 19.76 12.68
N THR A 231 26.58 20.10 13.85
CA THR A 231 27.93 20.63 14.01
C THR A 231 28.80 19.57 14.67
N ASP A 232 29.75 19.00 13.94
CA ASP A 232 30.67 17.98 14.47
C ASP A 232 31.93 17.86 13.59
N PHE A 233 32.82 16.92 13.93
CA PHE A 233 33.97 16.58 13.10
C PHE A 233 33.55 15.99 11.74
N PRO A 234 34.33 16.23 10.68
CA PRO A 234 34.01 15.75 9.32
C PRO A 234 33.81 14.23 9.21
N ALA A 235 34.46 13.44 10.06
CA ALA A 235 34.25 11.98 10.12
C ALA A 235 32.84 11.61 10.60
N ASN A 236 32.36 12.22 11.69
CA ASN A 236 31.02 11.97 12.23
C ASN A 236 29.93 12.51 11.30
N LEU A 237 30.16 13.68 10.68
CA LEU A 237 29.23 14.23 9.70
C LEU A 237 29.03 13.32 8.48
N ARG A 238 30.05 12.55 8.07
CA ARG A 238 29.92 11.54 7.01
C ARG A 238 29.04 10.36 7.46
N GLN A 239 29.18 9.91 8.71
CA GLN A 239 28.33 8.85 9.27
C GLN A 239 26.88 9.29 9.40
N VAL A 240 26.65 10.52 9.90
CA VAL A 240 25.32 11.13 9.99
C VAL A 240 24.70 11.27 8.59
N ALA A 241 25.46 11.73 7.60
CA ALA A 241 24.98 11.82 6.22
C ALA A 241 24.52 10.46 5.67
N ALA A 242 25.36 9.43 5.81
CA ALA A 242 25.04 8.08 5.35
C ALA A 242 23.81 7.48 6.07
N PHE A 243 23.65 7.75 7.37
CA PHE A 243 22.48 7.35 8.13
C PHE A 243 21.22 8.05 7.63
N LEU A 244 21.25 9.38 7.51
CA LEU A 244 20.10 10.16 7.07
C LEU A 244 19.69 9.83 5.63
N GLU A 245 20.64 9.55 4.75
CA GLU A 245 20.38 9.12 3.37
C GLU A 245 19.64 7.78 3.34
N LYS A 246 20.10 6.80 4.14
CA LYS A 246 19.46 5.48 4.24
C LYS A 246 18.05 5.55 4.85
N VAL A 247 17.87 6.37 5.88
CA VAL A 247 16.58 6.59 6.54
C VAL A 247 15.61 7.26 5.56
N THR A 248 16.02 8.36 4.94
CA THR A 248 15.21 9.12 3.98
C THR A 248 14.83 8.26 2.77
N GLY A 249 15.77 7.49 2.22
CA GLY A 249 15.52 6.58 1.10
C GLY A 249 14.61 5.39 1.42
N THR A 250 14.39 5.08 2.70
CA THR A 250 13.45 4.03 3.13
C THR A 250 12.07 4.59 3.41
N ILE A 251 11.98 5.76 4.05
CA ILE A 251 10.72 6.35 4.50
C ILE A 251 9.94 6.99 3.35
N LEU A 252 10.63 7.61 2.39
CA LEU A 252 9.97 8.29 1.26
C LEU A 252 9.46 7.34 0.17
N ARG A 253 9.64 6.03 0.36
CA ARG A 253 9.13 5.04 -0.58
C ARG A 253 7.60 5.11 -0.61
N GLN A 254 7.05 5.07 -1.81
CA GLN A 254 5.62 5.11 -2.04
C GLN A 254 5.16 3.80 -2.66
N VAL A 255 3.94 3.40 -2.34
CA VAL A 255 3.28 2.25 -2.95
C VAL A 255 1.88 2.65 -3.39
N VAL A 256 1.53 2.26 -4.60
CA VAL A 256 0.16 2.28 -5.10
C VAL A 256 -0.45 0.93 -4.79
N ILE A 257 -1.58 0.92 -4.10
CA ILE A 257 -2.31 -0.29 -3.75
C ILE A 257 -3.58 -0.30 -4.58
N ASN A 258 -3.70 -1.32 -5.42
CA ASN A 258 -4.91 -1.58 -6.19
C ASN A 258 -5.65 -2.72 -5.51
N ALA A 259 -6.91 -2.51 -5.13
CA ALA A 259 -7.75 -3.55 -4.57
C ALA A 259 -8.95 -3.83 -5.49
N LYS A 260 -9.40 -5.08 -5.53
CA LYS A 260 -10.64 -5.50 -6.19
C LYS A 260 -11.44 -6.33 -5.21
N VAL A 261 -12.66 -5.91 -4.95
CA VAL A 261 -13.61 -6.60 -4.09
C VAL A 261 -14.61 -7.31 -4.99
N LEU A 262 -14.63 -8.63 -4.92
CA LEU A 262 -15.45 -9.51 -5.73
C LEU A 262 -16.41 -10.27 -4.82
N GLU A 263 -17.67 -10.36 -5.21
CA GLU A 263 -18.63 -11.29 -4.63
C GLU A 263 -18.83 -12.44 -5.62
N VAL A 264 -18.56 -13.67 -5.18
CA VAL A 264 -18.74 -14.87 -5.99
C VAL A 264 -19.95 -15.61 -5.48
N THR A 265 -20.99 -15.78 -6.31
CA THR A 265 -22.14 -16.63 -5.99
C THR A 265 -21.91 -18.02 -6.55
N LEU A 266 -21.80 -19.02 -5.67
CA LEU A 266 -21.57 -20.42 -6.05
C LEU A 266 -22.85 -21.04 -6.60
N SER A 267 -22.73 -21.87 -7.65
CA SER A 267 -23.85 -22.63 -8.22
C SER A 267 -24.11 -23.93 -7.42
N ASP A 268 -25.36 -24.42 -7.40
CA ASP A 268 -25.86 -25.54 -6.56
C ASP A 268 -25.11 -26.89 -6.70
N SER A 269 -24.16 -27.01 -7.64
CA SER A 269 -23.35 -28.23 -7.86
C SER A 269 -22.07 -28.32 -7.02
N PHE A 270 -21.67 -27.25 -6.31
CA PHE A 270 -20.41 -27.19 -5.54
C PHE A 270 -20.67 -26.73 -4.09
N LEU A 271 -21.35 -27.56 -3.30
CA LEU A 271 -21.77 -27.22 -1.94
C LEU A 271 -20.66 -27.18 -0.87
N PHE A 272 -19.41 -27.53 -1.24
CA PHE A 272 -18.27 -27.69 -0.32
C PHE A 272 -17.13 -26.65 -0.50
N GLY A 273 -17.30 -25.63 -1.35
CA GLY A 273 -16.28 -24.61 -1.61
C GLY A 273 -15.47 -24.86 -2.88
N ILE A 274 -14.50 -23.99 -3.15
CA ILE A 274 -13.62 -24.07 -4.33
C ILE A 274 -12.58 -25.18 -4.12
N ASP A 275 -12.57 -26.17 -5.01
CA ASP A 275 -11.54 -27.22 -5.03
C ASP A 275 -10.25 -26.71 -5.71
N TRP A 276 -9.33 -26.19 -4.89
CA TRP A 276 -8.02 -25.71 -5.34
C TRP A 276 -7.15 -26.80 -5.98
N THR A 277 -7.46 -28.09 -5.76
CA THR A 277 -6.74 -29.21 -6.37
C THR A 277 -7.21 -29.47 -7.80
N GLY A 278 -8.53 -29.42 -8.06
CA GLY A 278 -9.08 -29.50 -9.40
C GLY A 278 -8.74 -28.29 -10.28
N VAL A 279 -8.69 -27.09 -9.70
CA VAL A 279 -8.22 -25.87 -10.40
C VAL A 279 -6.72 -26.00 -10.77
N ALA A 280 -5.90 -26.60 -9.89
CA ALA A 280 -4.49 -26.85 -10.16
C ALA A 280 -4.28 -27.90 -11.27
N GLU A 281 -5.16 -28.90 -11.40
CA GLU A 281 -5.10 -29.92 -12.45
C GLU A 281 -5.44 -29.35 -13.84
N ILE A 282 -6.40 -28.42 -13.91
CA ILE A 282 -6.76 -27.69 -15.14
C ILE A 282 -5.63 -26.75 -15.59
N LEU A 283 -4.95 -26.09 -14.65
CA LEU A 283 -3.81 -25.20 -14.93
C LEU A 283 -2.49 -25.95 -15.21
N GLY A 284 -2.35 -27.16 -14.68
CA GLY A 284 -1.16 -28.01 -14.84
C GLY A 284 -0.90 -28.51 -16.27
N ALA A 285 -1.86 -28.35 -17.18
CA ALA A 285 -1.67 -28.66 -18.60
C ALA A 285 -0.82 -27.60 -19.35
N GLN A 286 -0.61 -26.40 -18.78
CA GLN A 286 0.06 -25.28 -19.47
C GLN A 286 1.03 -24.46 -18.58
N GLY A 287 1.21 -24.78 -17.29
CA GLY A 287 2.06 -23.99 -16.38
C GLY A 287 2.72 -24.79 -15.24
N THR A 288 3.87 -24.31 -14.76
CA THR A 288 4.63 -24.93 -13.66
C THR A 288 4.10 -24.45 -12.32
N PHE A 289 3.56 -25.37 -11.53
CA PHE A 289 3.02 -25.11 -10.20
C PHE A 289 4.05 -25.39 -9.09
N LEU A 290 4.13 -24.53 -8.06
CA LEU A 290 4.99 -24.71 -6.89
C LEU A 290 4.14 -24.87 -5.62
N GLN A 291 3.99 -26.11 -5.16
CA GLN A 291 3.45 -26.43 -3.83
C GLN A 291 4.59 -26.81 -2.90
N ARG A 292 4.86 -25.99 -1.87
CA ARG A 292 5.90 -26.29 -0.87
C ARG A 292 5.35 -26.18 0.54
N LEU A 293 5.36 -27.31 1.24
CA LEU A 293 5.16 -27.41 2.69
C LEU A 293 6.55 -27.33 3.34
N SER A 294 6.79 -26.32 4.18
CA SER A 294 8.04 -26.19 4.94
C SER A 294 7.83 -26.72 6.37
N PRO A 295 8.35 -27.90 6.71
CA PRO A 295 8.00 -28.61 7.95
C PRO A 295 8.42 -27.89 9.25
N ASN A 296 9.35 -26.93 9.17
CA ASN A 296 9.86 -26.22 10.35
C ASN A 296 9.22 -24.86 10.62
N THR A 297 8.39 -24.34 9.72
CA THR A 297 7.81 -23.00 9.85
C THR A 297 6.29 -22.98 9.81
N GLY A 298 5.64 -24.12 9.54
CA GLY A 298 4.18 -24.16 9.35
C GLY A 298 3.67 -23.32 8.17
N LEU A 299 4.58 -22.72 7.39
CA LEU A 299 4.22 -21.92 6.23
C LEU A 299 3.86 -22.85 5.07
N PHE A 300 2.60 -22.77 4.68
CA PHE A 300 2.04 -23.33 3.48
C PHE A 300 2.10 -22.28 2.36
N ARG A 301 2.75 -22.60 1.24
CA ARG A 301 2.81 -21.70 0.07
C ARG A 301 2.34 -22.44 -1.18
N ILE A 302 1.35 -21.84 -1.84
CA ILE A 302 0.85 -22.19 -3.17
C ILE A 302 1.21 -21.04 -4.12
N GLY A 303 1.73 -21.33 -5.31
CA GLY A 303 1.95 -20.35 -6.37
C GLY A 303 1.99 -20.97 -7.77
N VAL A 304 1.50 -20.22 -8.75
CA VAL A 304 1.52 -20.55 -10.18
C VAL A 304 2.59 -19.68 -10.86
N ALA A 305 3.52 -20.29 -11.60
CA ALA A 305 4.51 -19.57 -12.39
C ALA A 305 4.19 -19.69 -13.89
N GLY A 306 3.91 -18.56 -14.56
CA GLY A 306 4.03 -18.46 -16.02
C GLY A 306 2.76 -18.44 -16.90
N SER A 307 1.54 -18.21 -16.40
CA SER A 307 0.35 -18.05 -17.26
C SER A 307 -0.52 -16.85 -16.89
N ASP A 308 -1.10 -16.21 -17.92
CA ASP A 308 -1.92 -14.99 -17.83
C ASP A 308 -3.06 -15.09 -16.82
N PHE A 309 -3.30 -13.98 -16.13
CA PHE A 309 -4.34 -13.78 -15.11
C PHE A 309 -5.75 -14.17 -15.60
N SER A 310 -6.00 -14.11 -16.90
CA SER A 310 -7.27 -14.53 -17.53
C SER A 310 -7.56 -16.02 -17.37
N ALA A 311 -6.55 -16.89 -17.36
CA ALA A 311 -6.75 -18.34 -17.24
C ALA A 311 -7.26 -18.76 -15.85
N VAL A 312 -6.88 -18.01 -14.80
CA VAL A 312 -7.37 -18.23 -13.44
C VAL A 312 -8.83 -17.75 -13.30
N ILE A 313 -9.16 -16.63 -13.94
CA ILE A 313 -10.54 -16.12 -13.99
C ILE A 313 -11.43 -17.09 -14.76
N ASP A 314 -10.98 -17.61 -15.90
CA ASP A 314 -11.74 -18.58 -16.69
C ASP A 314 -11.97 -19.86 -15.90
N ALA A 315 -10.97 -20.37 -15.18
CA ALA A 315 -11.12 -21.53 -14.29
C ALA A 315 -12.11 -21.30 -13.14
N ILE A 316 -12.10 -20.12 -12.50
CA ILE A 316 -13.05 -19.77 -11.43
C ILE A 316 -14.47 -19.55 -12.00
N SER A 317 -14.59 -18.98 -13.21
CA SER A 317 -15.86 -18.72 -13.88
C SER A 317 -16.63 -20.00 -14.25
N THR A 318 -15.95 -21.14 -14.33
CA THR A 318 -16.62 -22.45 -14.51
C THR A 318 -17.38 -22.92 -13.27
N GLN A 319 -17.19 -22.30 -12.10
CA GLN A 319 -17.73 -22.76 -10.82
C GLN A 319 -18.87 -21.88 -10.23
N GLY A 320 -19.04 -20.63 -10.70
CA GLY A 320 -20.08 -19.70 -10.20
C GLY A 320 -20.16 -18.34 -10.92
N GLU A 321 -21.14 -17.51 -10.56
CA GLU A 321 -21.34 -16.16 -11.11
C GLU A 321 -20.54 -15.13 -10.30
N VAL A 322 -19.70 -14.33 -10.97
CA VAL A 322 -18.80 -13.35 -10.34
C VAL A 322 -19.34 -11.94 -10.53
N ASN A 323 -19.58 -11.23 -9.43
CA ASN A 323 -19.96 -9.83 -9.43
C ASN A 323 -18.84 -8.94 -8.86
N VAL A 324 -18.47 -7.88 -9.58
CA VAL A 324 -17.45 -6.93 -9.12
C VAL A 324 -18.14 -5.85 -8.28
N LEU A 325 -17.87 -5.83 -6.98
CA LEU A 325 -18.46 -4.85 -6.08
C LEU A 325 -17.73 -3.50 -6.17
N SER A 326 -16.39 -3.51 -6.15
CA SER A 326 -15.58 -2.29 -6.12
C SER A 326 -14.13 -2.48 -6.55
N ASN A 327 -13.51 -1.42 -7.10
CA ASN A 327 -12.09 -1.38 -7.49
C ASN A 327 -11.36 -0.16 -6.87
N PRO A 328 -11.22 -0.09 -5.54
CA PRO A 328 -10.55 1.04 -4.91
C PRO A 328 -9.04 1.05 -5.20
N ARG A 329 -8.48 2.26 -5.36
CA ARG A 329 -7.05 2.50 -5.57
C ARG A 329 -6.57 3.59 -4.61
N VAL A 330 -5.45 3.35 -3.94
CA VAL A 330 -4.84 4.35 -3.03
C VAL A 330 -3.34 4.33 -3.14
N THR A 331 -2.72 5.50 -3.00
CA THR A 331 -1.28 5.64 -2.86
C THR A 331 -0.97 5.94 -1.41
N ALA A 332 0.03 5.26 -0.86
CA ALA A 332 0.45 5.40 0.52
C ALA A 332 1.98 5.49 0.61
N LEU A 333 2.46 6.27 1.58
CA LEU A 333 3.87 6.29 1.96
C LEU A 333 4.20 5.05 2.81
N ASN A 334 5.47 4.70 2.86
CA ASN A 334 5.96 3.65 3.74
C ASN A 334 5.59 3.93 5.20
N ASN A 335 5.07 2.92 5.90
CA ASN A 335 4.57 2.97 7.28
C ASN A 335 3.43 3.97 7.54
N GLN A 336 2.76 4.47 6.50
CA GLN A 336 1.68 5.43 6.64
C GLN A 336 0.32 4.79 6.32
N LYS A 337 -0.60 4.82 7.28
CA LYS A 337 -1.98 4.35 7.08
C LYS A 337 -2.67 5.16 5.97
N ALA A 338 -3.31 4.48 5.03
CA ALA A 338 -4.18 5.07 4.04
C ALA A 338 -5.60 4.52 4.22
N VAL A 339 -6.59 5.39 4.07
CA VAL A 339 -8.01 5.07 4.28
C VAL A 339 -8.78 5.47 3.04
N ILE A 340 -9.56 4.55 2.49
CA ILE A 340 -10.45 4.79 1.37
C ILE A 340 -11.86 4.46 1.84
N ARG A 341 -12.82 5.35 1.56
CA ARG A 341 -14.24 5.09 1.78
C ARG A 341 -14.99 5.30 0.47
N VAL A 342 -15.53 4.19 -0.06
CA VAL A 342 -16.41 4.16 -1.23
C VAL A 342 -17.77 3.66 -0.75
N ALA A 343 -18.54 4.57 -0.14
CA ALA A 343 -19.83 4.24 0.45
C ALA A 343 -20.88 5.31 0.15
N ARG A 344 -22.14 4.88 0.12
CA ARG A 344 -23.33 5.73 0.09
C ARG A 344 -23.89 5.79 1.50
N ASP A 345 -24.17 7.00 1.98
CA ASP A 345 -24.81 7.17 3.28
C ASP A 345 -26.34 7.11 3.10
N ASP A 346 -26.97 6.14 3.76
CA ASP A 346 -28.43 6.03 3.87
C ASP A 346 -28.88 6.72 5.15
N VAL A 347 -29.86 7.61 5.02
CA VAL A 347 -30.33 8.47 6.12
C VAL A 347 -31.66 7.94 6.62
N PHE A 348 -31.76 7.70 7.92
CA PHE A 348 -33.02 7.39 8.57
C PHE A 348 -33.24 8.30 9.77
N PHE A 349 -34.47 8.41 10.23
CA PHE A 349 -34.85 9.31 11.30
C PHE A 349 -35.19 8.51 12.54
N ARG A 350 -34.70 9.00 13.69
CA ARG A 350 -35.07 8.49 15.01
C ARG A 350 -35.82 9.56 15.77
N THR A 351 -37.03 9.24 16.20
CA THR A 351 -37.88 10.14 16.96
C THR A 351 -37.71 9.86 18.45
N GLN A 352 -37.34 10.91 19.19
CA GLN A 352 -37.35 10.91 20.65
C GLN A 352 -38.55 11.74 21.12
N VAL A 353 -39.37 11.14 21.99
CA VAL A 353 -40.45 11.86 22.65
C VAL A 353 -39.95 12.30 24.02
N ARG A 354 -39.77 13.60 24.22
CA ARG A 354 -39.53 14.19 25.54
C ARG A 354 -40.83 14.74 26.08
N THR A 355 -41.19 14.32 27.28
CA THR A 355 -42.36 14.83 27.99
C THR A 355 -41.87 15.76 29.10
N LEU A 356 -42.19 17.05 29.00
CA LEU A 356 -41.95 18.00 30.09
C LEU A 356 -43.13 17.92 31.05
N GLN A 357 -42.86 17.52 32.29
CA GLN A 357 -43.82 17.50 33.39
C GLN A 357 -43.50 18.60 34.38
N ASP A 358 -44.49 19.42 34.71
CA ASP A 358 -44.48 20.30 35.87
C ASP A 358 -45.68 19.95 36.75
N ALA A 359 -45.46 19.88 38.07
CA ALA A 359 -46.45 19.52 39.08
C ALA A 359 -47.32 18.26 38.78
N GLY A 360 -46.75 17.21 38.17
CA GLY A 360 -47.46 15.95 37.89
C GLY A 360 -48.50 16.03 36.77
N GLN A 361 -48.58 17.15 36.04
CA GLN A 361 -49.36 17.32 34.83
C GLN A 361 -48.43 17.36 33.61
N THR A 362 -48.82 16.69 32.53
CA THR A 362 -48.05 16.67 31.28
C THR A 362 -48.41 17.92 30.48
N ILE A 363 -47.48 18.87 30.36
CA ILE A 363 -47.77 20.19 29.75
C ILE A 363 -47.36 20.23 28.27
N GLU A 364 -46.27 19.54 27.89
CA GLU A 364 -45.79 19.59 26.51
C GLU A 364 -45.10 18.28 26.10
N ARG A 365 -45.49 17.75 24.93
CA ARG A 365 -44.86 16.59 24.28
C ARG A 365 -44.01 17.08 23.12
N ILE A 366 -42.71 17.21 23.37
CA ILE A 366 -41.75 17.59 22.33
C ILE A 366 -41.34 16.32 21.59
N THR A 367 -41.64 16.28 20.30
CA THR A 367 -41.21 15.20 19.40
C THR A 367 -39.99 15.70 18.65
N GLU A 368 -38.81 15.18 19.01
CA GLU A 368 -37.53 15.54 18.40
C GLU A 368 -37.11 14.46 17.41
N THR A 369 -36.94 14.83 16.14
CA THR A 369 -36.54 13.91 15.07
C THR A 369 -35.06 14.11 14.76
N ILE A 370 -34.24 13.11 15.06
CA ILE A 370 -32.79 13.16 14.89
C ILE A 370 -32.42 12.32 13.66
N PRO A 371 -31.77 12.90 12.63
CA PRO A 371 -31.25 12.12 11.52
C PRO A 371 -30.10 11.22 11.98
N GLN A 372 -30.08 9.99 11.51
CA GLN A 372 -29.02 9.01 11.68
C GLN A 372 -28.55 8.56 10.30
N VAL A 373 -27.25 8.31 10.16
CA VAL A 373 -26.65 7.92 8.89
C VAL A 373 -25.98 6.57 9.04
N VAL A 374 -26.20 5.68 8.07
CA VAL A 374 -25.45 4.43 7.93
C VAL A 374 -24.78 4.40 6.58
N SER A 375 -23.50 4.02 6.55
CA SER A 375 -22.73 3.95 5.30
C SER A 375 -22.81 2.55 4.71
N ILE A 376 -23.28 2.46 3.47
CA ILE A 376 -23.37 1.23 2.67
C ILE A 376 -22.31 1.28 1.57
N GLY A 377 -21.33 0.37 1.60
CA GLY A 377 -20.27 0.25 0.61
C GLY A 377 -18.98 -0.32 1.18
N VAL A 378 -17.84 0.05 0.59
CA VAL A 378 -16.52 -0.49 0.95
C VAL A 378 -15.68 0.58 1.64
N ILE A 379 -15.15 0.25 2.81
CA ILE A 379 -14.12 1.03 3.51
C ILE A 379 -12.87 0.15 3.54
N LEU A 380 -11.73 0.70 3.13
CA LEU A 380 -10.46 0.00 3.11
C LEU A 380 -9.41 0.80 3.86
N ASP A 381 -8.94 0.24 4.95
CA ASP A 381 -7.81 0.74 5.72
C ASP A 381 -6.58 -0.12 5.42
N VAL A 382 -5.50 0.51 4.97
CA VAL A 382 -4.25 -0.19 4.66
C VAL A 382 -3.03 0.55 5.15
N THR A 383 -2.14 -0.14 5.85
CA THR A 383 -0.83 0.39 6.26
C THR A 383 0.26 -0.45 5.61
N PRO A 384 0.97 0.06 4.59
CA PRO A 384 2.05 -0.67 3.94
C PRO A 384 3.39 -0.45 4.63
N GLN A 385 4.26 -1.45 4.54
CA GLN A 385 5.67 -1.42 4.91
C GLN A 385 6.48 -1.96 3.73
N ILE A 386 7.37 -1.15 3.19
CA ILE A 386 8.16 -1.46 1.99
C ILE A 386 9.57 -1.88 2.42
N ALA A 387 9.92 -3.13 2.17
CA ALA A 387 11.24 -3.68 2.45
C ALA A 387 12.27 -3.25 1.38
N SER A 388 13.57 -3.40 1.70
CA SER A 388 14.68 -3.05 0.80
C SER A 388 14.65 -3.81 -0.53
N ASP A 389 14.11 -5.03 -0.53
CA ASP A 389 13.96 -5.91 -1.69
C ASP A 389 12.74 -5.60 -2.58
N GLY A 390 11.95 -4.58 -2.23
CA GLY A 390 10.71 -4.22 -2.93
C GLY A 390 9.48 -5.01 -2.51
N THR A 391 9.61 -5.96 -1.56
CA THR A 391 8.45 -6.63 -0.98
C THR A 391 7.67 -5.67 -0.09
N VAL A 392 6.34 -5.71 -0.19
CA VAL A 392 5.43 -4.87 0.60
C VAL A 392 4.67 -5.75 1.58
N THR A 393 4.81 -5.46 2.87
CA THR A 393 3.98 -6.02 3.94
C THR A 393 2.84 -5.03 4.22
N MET A 394 1.59 -5.45 4.16
CA MET A 394 0.43 -4.58 4.34
C MET A 394 -0.41 -5.11 5.50
N HIS A 395 -0.75 -4.22 6.43
CA HIS A 395 -1.80 -4.45 7.42
C HIS A 395 -3.12 -3.92 6.86
N ILE A 396 -4.10 -4.79 6.70
CA ILE A 396 -5.28 -4.53 5.88
C ILE A 396 -6.54 -4.86 6.68
N HIS A 397 -7.40 -3.85 6.78
CA HIS A 397 -8.66 -3.91 7.50
C HIS A 397 -9.78 -3.40 6.59
N PRO A 398 -10.38 -4.28 5.76
CA PRO A 398 -11.52 -3.95 4.93
C PRO A 398 -12.83 -4.12 5.69
N ILE A 399 -13.77 -3.21 5.44
CA ILE A 399 -15.16 -3.27 5.90
C ILE A 399 -16.06 -3.14 4.67
N VAL A 400 -16.93 -4.12 4.45
CA VAL A 400 -17.94 -4.11 3.38
C VAL A 400 -19.31 -4.12 4.02
N THR A 401 -20.11 -3.11 3.74
CA THR A 401 -21.48 -2.97 4.24
C THR A 401 -22.48 -3.04 3.09
N ASP A 402 -23.50 -3.87 3.26
CA ASP A 402 -24.59 -4.05 2.28
C ASP A 402 -25.95 -3.85 2.95
N LYS A 403 -26.97 -3.43 2.20
CA LYS A 403 -28.33 -3.22 2.71
C LYS A 403 -29.21 -4.42 2.39
N LEU A 404 -29.64 -5.14 3.43
CA LEU A 404 -30.51 -6.32 3.31
C LEU A 404 -32.00 -5.96 3.21
N GLY A 405 -32.39 -4.78 3.70
CA GLY A 405 -33.78 -4.33 3.68
C GLY A 405 -34.03 -3.17 4.65
N ASP A 406 -35.29 -2.95 4.98
CA ASP A 406 -35.76 -1.87 5.84
C ASP A 406 -36.64 -2.44 6.97
N ALA A 407 -36.31 -2.14 8.22
CA ALA A 407 -37.10 -2.46 9.39
C ALA A 407 -38.01 -1.29 9.77
N VAL A 408 -39.30 -1.53 9.96
CA VAL A 408 -40.27 -0.51 10.36
C VAL A 408 -40.52 -0.60 11.86
N ALA A 409 -40.21 0.47 12.59
CA ALA A 409 -40.50 0.61 14.00
C ALA A 409 -42.02 0.75 14.23
N PRO A 410 -42.55 0.36 15.41
CA PRO A 410 -43.96 0.54 15.75
C PRO A 410 -44.44 1.99 15.69
N THR A 411 -43.52 2.95 15.77
CA THR A 411 -43.75 4.39 15.65
C THR A 411 -43.85 4.89 14.20
N GLY A 412 -43.69 4.01 13.21
CA GLY A 412 -43.75 4.30 11.78
C GLY A 412 -42.40 4.68 11.13
N GLU A 413 -41.34 4.82 11.93
CA GLU A 413 -40.00 5.11 11.43
C GLU A 413 -39.38 3.89 10.77
N THR A 414 -38.62 4.08 9.69
CA THR A 414 -37.97 2.99 8.97
C THR A 414 -36.46 3.11 9.11
N ALA A 415 -35.78 2.01 9.45
CA ALA A 415 -34.32 1.95 9.57
C ALA A 415 -33.76 0.81 8.69
N PRO A 416 -32.67 1.03 7.96
CA PRO A 416 -32.08 0.00 7.12
C PRO A 416 -31.48 -1.14 7.96
N ILE A 417 -31.73 -2.38 7.53
CA ILE A 417 -31.03 -3.57 8.02
C ILE A 417 -29.78 -3.72 7.16
N VAL A 418 -28.59 -3.65 7.77
CA VAL A 418 -27.31 -3.76 7.07
C VAL A 418 -26.57 -5.04 7.45
N SER A 419 -25.89 -5.64 6.47
CA SER A 419 -24.91 -6.72 6.66
C SER A 419 -23.52 -6.10 6.63
N ILE A 420 -22.71 -6.38 7.64
CA ILE A 420 -21.33 -5.86 7.75
C ILE A 420 -20.38 -7.03 7.69
N ARG A 421 -19.41 -6.94 6.79
CA ARG A 421 -18.33 -7.91 6.59
C ARG A 421 -17.02 -7.22 6.88
N GLU A 422 -16.26 -7.71 7.85
CA GLU A 422 -15.02 -7.10 8.32
C GLU A 422 -13.94 -8.16 8.48
N THR A 423 -12.68 -7.79 8.26
CA THR A 423 -11.53 -8.69 8.41
C THR A 423 -10.32 -7.86 8.83
N ASP A 424 -9.37 -8.47 9.53
CA ASP A 424 -8.09 -7.83 9.86
C ASP A 424 -6.94 -8.81 9.57
N THR A 425 -6.04 -8.44 8.66
CA THR A 425 -4.98 -9.34 8.17
C THR A 425 -3.66 -8.63 7.91
N LEU A 426 -2.56 -9.37 8.07
CA LEU A 426 -1.22 -8.94 7.69
C LEU A 426 -0.72 -9.79 6.53
N VAL A 427 -0.40 -9.16 5.40
CA VAL A 427 -0.05 -9.87 4.17
C VAL A 427 1.24 -9.33 3.57
N ARG A 428 2.14 -10.22 3.13
CA ARG A 428 3.41 -9.85 2.48
C ARG A 428 3.38 -10.25 1.01
N VAL A 429 3.60 -9.28 0.12
CA VAL A 429 3.42 -9.41 -1.33
C VAL A 429 4.58 -8.75 -2.06
N GLY A 430 5.08 -9.36 -3.14
CA GLY A 430 6.10 -8.73 -3.99
C GLY A 430 5.54 -7.55 -4.80
N ASP A 431 6.43 -6.68 -5.28
CA ASP A 431 6.07 -5.58 -6.18
C ASP A 431 5.36 -6.11 -7.44
N GLY A 432 4.18 -5.55 -7.75
CA GLY A 432 3.34 -5.94 -8.89
C GLY A 432 2.61 -7.28 -8.74
N GLN A 433 2.86 -8.04 -7.66
CA GLN A 433 2.19 -9.32 -7.43
C GLN A 433 0.80 -9.11 -6.82
N THR A 434 -0.12 -10.02 -7.09
CA THR A 434 -1.47 -9.99 -6.50
C THR A 434 -1.57 -11.02 -5.40
N VAL A 435 -2.15 -10.62 -4.28
CA VAL A 435 -2.55 -11.54 -3.21
C VAL A 435 -4.06 -11.59 -3.10
N ILE A 436 -4.57 -12.74 -2.69
CA ILE A 436 -5.99 -12.99 -2.44
C ILE A 436 -6.19 -13.06 -0.93
N ILE A 437 -7.01 -12.16 -0.41
CA ILE A 437 -7.57 -12.24 0.93
C ILE A 437 -9.00 -12.76 0.76
N GLY A 438 -9.16 -14.07 0.95
CA GLY A 438 -10.47 -14.72 1.08
C GLY A 438 -10.81 -14.94 2.55
N GLY A 439 -12.08 -15.17 2.88
CA GLY A 439 -12.41 -15.63 4.22
C GLY A 439 -13.84 -15.47 4.72
N LEU A 440 -14.79 -14.96 3.92
CA LEU A 440 -16.16 -14.81 4.41
C LEU A 440 -17.17 -15.40 3.45
N MET A 441 -17.59 -16.63 3.77
CA MET A 441 -18.67 -17.36 3.12
C MET A 441 -19.97 -17.09 3.87
N GLU A 442 -20.99 -16.63 3.16
CA GLU A 442 -22.37 -16.55 3.66
C GLU A 442 -23.19 -17.68 3.02
N ASP A 443 -23.87 -18.47 3.87
CA ASP A 443 -24.80 -19.50 3.43
C ASP A 443 -26.22 -19.05 3.76
N LYS A 444 -26.99 -18.70 2.74
CA LYS A 444 -28.39 -18.29 2.88
C LYS A 444 -29.29 -19.38 2.34
N GLN A 445 -30.06 -20.00 3.23
CA GLN A 445 -31.07 -20.99 2.87
C GLN A 445 -32.47 -20.36 2.97
N ASP A 446 -33.22 -20.38 1.87
CA ASP A 446 -34.62 -19.95 1.80
C ASP A 446 -35.51 -21.18 1.56
N ASP A 447 -36.28 -21.57 2.58
CA ASP A 447 -37.18 -22.72 2.54
C ASP A 447 -38.62 -22.23 2.28
N ARG A 448 -39.10 -22.37 1.04
CA ARG A 448 -40.45 -21.98 0.63
C ARG A 448 -41.37 -23.19 0.59
N ALA A 449 -42.24 -23.33 1.59
CA ALA A 449 -43.25 -24.40 1.62
C ALA A 449 -44.59 -23.90 1.05
N SER A 450 -45.04 -24.50 -0.05
CA SER A 450 -46.39 -24.33 -0.60
C SER A 450 -47.25 -25.53 -0.22
N LYS A 451 -48.44 -25.31 0.37
CA LYS A 451 -49.35 -26.39 0.75
C LYS A 451 -50.76 -26.13 0.25
N VAL A 452 -51.49 -27.20 -0.11
CA VAL A 452 -52.93 -27.10 -0.38
C VAL A 452 -53.67 -26.99 0.96
N PRO A 453 -54.55 -25.98 1.16
CA PRO A 453 -55.33 -25.85 2.38
C PRO A 453 -56.13 -27.13 2.69
N VAL A 454 -56.27 -27.50 3.97
CA VAL A 454 -56.96 -28.72 4.47
C VAL A 454 -56.21 -30.03 4.16
N LEU A 455 -55.96 -30.35 2.89
CA LEU A 455 -55.33 -31.61 2.48
C LEU A 455 -53.85 -31.71 2.87
N GLY A 456 -53.16 -30.57 2.96
CA GLY A 456 -51.76 -30.52 3.39
C GLY A 456 -51.56 -30.86 4.86
N ASP A 457 -52.57 -30.73 5.73
CA ASP A 457 -52.39 -30.84 7.19
C ASP A 457 -52.79 -32.21 7.76
N ILE A 458 -53.17 -33.16 6.91
CA ILE A 458 -53.53 -34.53 7.32
C ILE A 458 -52.28 -35.30 7.76
N PRO A 459 -52.23 -35.87 8.98
CA PRO A 459 -51.15 -36.74 9.41
C PRO A 459 -51.06 -37.98 8.48
N LEU A 460 -49.85 -38.49 8.22
CA LEU A 460 -49.54 -39.52 7.20
C LEU A 460 -49.70 -39.13 5.72
N LEU A 461 -50.77 -38.41 5.33
CA LEU A 461 -51.11 -38.15 3.91
C LEU A 461 -50.74 -36.75 3.40
N GLY A 462 -50.48 -35.80 4.30
CA GLY A 462 -50.20 -34.40 3.95
C GLY A 462 -48.92 -34.19 3.13
N GLY A 463 -48.01 -35.17 3.11
CA GLY A 463 -46.78 -35.12 2.30
C GLY A 463 -47.03 -35.10 0.78
N LEU A 464 -48.14 -35.69 0.29
CA LEU A 464 -48.49 -35.66 -1.14
C LEU A 464 -49.09 -34.32 -1.60
N PHE A 465 -49.50 -33.46 -0.65
CA PHE A 465 -50.21 -32.20 -0.91
C PHE A 465 -49.42 -30.96 -0.45
N ARG A 466 -48.12 -31.14 -0.18
CA ARG A 466 -47.15 -30.10 0.15
C ARG A 466 -46.00 -30.13 -0.86
N ARG A 467 -45.60 -28.97 -1.36
CA ARG A 467 -44.39 -28.77 -2.17
C ARG A 467 -43.45 -27.88 -1.37
N THR A 468 -42.30 -28.43 -0.96
CA THR A 468 -41.23 -27.65 -0.35
C THR A 468 -40.19 -27.34 -1.41
N GLU A 469 -39.93 -26.08 -1.66
CA GLU A 469 -38.87 -25.59 -2.53
C GLU A 469 -37.78 -25.00 -1.64
N LYS A 470 -36.60 -25.62 -1.66
CA LYS A 470 -35.42 -25.12 -0.93
C LYS A 470 -34.53 -24.41 -1.93
N THR A 471 -34.27 -23.13 -1.70
CA THR A 471 -33.33 -22.34 -2.51
C THR A 471 -32.14 -21.99 -1.63
N GLY A 472 -30.96 -22.55 -1.95
CA GLY A 472 -29.70 -22.17 -1.31
C GLY A 472 -29.01 -21.09 -2.13
N ARG A 473 -28.41 -20.10 -1.46
CA ARG A 473 -27.47 -19.17 -2.10
C ARG A 473 -26.25 -19.07 -1.20
N LYS A 474 -25.09 -19.48 -1.74
CA LYS A 474 -23.80 -19.29 -1.09
C LYS A 474 -23.06 -18.18 -1.81
N SER A 475 -22.66 -17.13 -1.09
CA SER A 475 -21.78 -16.10 -1.62
C SER A 475 -20.48 -16.00 -0.83
N GLU A 476 -19.38 -15.74 -1.52
CA GLU A 476 -18.06 -15.56 -0.92
C GLU A 476 -17.48 -14.20 -1.32
N LEU A 477 -17.01 -13.44 -0.33
CA LEU A 477 -16.29 -12.19 -0.54
C LEU A 477 -14.80 -12.48 -0.77
N VAL A 478 -14.30 -12.13 -1.94
CA VAL A 478 -12.90 -12.28 -2.33
C VAL A 478 -12.28 -10.91 -2.55
N ILE A 479 -11.21 -10.60 -1.82
CA ILE A 479 -10.49 -9.33 -1.94
C ILE A 479 -9.14 -9.60 -2.58
N LEU A 480 -8.95 -9.13 -3.80
CA LEU A 480 -7.66 -9.15 -4.49
C LEU A 480 -6.93 -7.85 -4.21
N MET A 481 -5.64 -7.89 -3.92
CA MET A 481 -4.83 -6.67 -3.84
C MET A 481 -3.48 -6.83 -4.53
N SER A 482 -3.05 -5.75 -5.18
CA SER A 482 -1.77 -5.68 -5.86
C SER A 482 -1.06 -4.39 -5.46
N PRO A 483 0.05 -4.44 -4.70
CA PRO A 483 0.90 -3.30 -4.46
C PRO A 483 1.84 -3.06 -5.66
N THR A 484 2.10 -1.80 -5.97
CA THR A 484 3.09 -1.37 -6.96
C THR A 484 3.96 -0.28 -6.35
N VAL A 485 5.24 -0.56 -6.14
CA VAL A 485 6.19 0.38 -5.53
C VAL A 485 6.58 1.44 -6.54
N LEU A 486 6.44 2.71 -6.17
CA LEU A 486 6.85 3.83 -7.01
C LEU A 486 8.31 4.18 -6.68
N MET A 487 9.20 3.92 -7.63
CA MET A 487 10.58 4.45 -7.64
C MET A 487 10.66 5.61 -8.64
N GLY A 488 11.55 6.57 -8.39
CA GLY A 488 11.62 7.89 -9.06
C GLY A 488 11.15 7.96 -10.53
N ASP A 489 11.73 7.14 -11.41
CA ASP A 489 11.39 7.14 -12.85
C ASP A 489 10.03 6.49 -13.15
N ARG A 490 9.63 5.44 -12.41
CA ARG A 490 8.34 4.77 -12.55
C ARG A 490 7.18 5.59 -12.00
N ALA A 491 7.42 6.44 -11.01
CA ALA A 491 6.42 7.36 -10.48
C ALA A 491 5.95 8.36 -11.54
N GLN A 492 6.89 8.90 -12.33
CA GLN A 492 6.61 9.81 -13.43
C GLN A 492 5.88 9.11 -14.58
N GLN A 493 6.27 7.88 -14.93
CA GLN A 493 5.60 7.07 -15.95
C GLN A 493 4.16 6.69 -15.55
N THR A 494 3.95 6.24 -14.31
CA THR A 494 2.62 5.88 -13.80
C THR A 494 1.70 7.10 -13.72
N ALA A 495 2.24 8.27 -13.35
CA ALA A 495 1.50 9.52 -13.37
C ALA A 495 1.14 9.93 -14.81
N ALA A 496 2.07 9.81 -15.76
CA ALA A 496 1.83 10.10 -17.17
C ALA A 496 0.75 9.18 -17.76
N GLU A 497 0.82 7.87 -17.51
CA GLU A 497 -0.20 6.90 -17.95
C GLU A 497 -1.57 7.15 -17.31
N ALA A 498 -1.61 7.57 -16.04
CA ALA A 498 -2.85 7.92 -15.37
C ALA A 498 -3.47 9.20 -15.97
N VAL A 499 -2.65 10.20 -16.29
CA VAL A 499 -3.09 11.43 -16.97
C VAL A 499 -3.61 11.12 -18.38
N GLU A 500 -2.88 10.30 -19.15
CA GLU A 500 -3.27 9.89 -20.49
C GLU A 500 -4.60 9.11 -20.49
N LYS A 501 -4.80 8.20 -19.53
CA LYS A 501 -6.10 7.50 -19.36
C LYS A 501 -7.23 8.46 -18.99
N VAL A 502 -6.98 9.45 -18.14
CA VAL A 502 -7.99 10.45 -17.78
C VAL A 502 -8.32 11.36 -18.97
N GLU A 503 -7.34 11.73 -19.79
CA GLU A 503 -7.57 12.49 -21.03
C GLU A 503 -8.28 11.65 -22.09
N GLY A 504 -7.93 10.38 -22.23
CA GLY A 504 -8.64 9.42 -23.10
C GLY A 504 -10.11 9.24 -22.70
N LEU A 505 -10.42 9.23 -21.40
CA LEU A 505 -11.79 9.17 -20.89
C LEU A 505 -12.58 10.46 -21.18
N LYS A 506 -11.93 11.63 -21.23
CA LYS A 506 -12.56 12.89 -21.65
C LYS A 506 -12.84 12.93 -23.15
N GLN A 507 -12.01 12.27 -23.96
CA GLN A 507 -12.18 12.19 -25.42
C GLN A 507 -13.17 11.09 -25.86
N GLY A 508 -13.45 10.12 -24.99
CA GLY A 508 -14.40 9.03 -25.24
C GLY A 508 -15.87 9.33 -24.99
N ILE A 509 -16.24 10.56 -24.59
CA ILE A 509 -17.64 10.97 -24.49
C ILE A 509 -18.08 11.50 -25.87
N PRO A 510 -18.85 10.74 -26.67
CA PRO A 510 -19.41 11.31 -27.90
C PRO A 510 -20.29 12.50 -27.52
N ALA A 511 -20.00 13.67 -28.11
CA ALA A 511 -20.90 14.81 -28.02
C ALA A 511 -22.27 14.37 -28.54
N TRP A 512 -23.27 14.33 -27.64
CA TRP A 512 -24.64 14.03 -28.01
C TRP A 512 -25.06 15.00 -29.13
N PRO A 513 -25.50 14.54 -30.30
CA PRO A 513 -25.95 15.43 -31.34
C PRO A 513 -27.29 16.03 -30.90
N GLY A 514 -27.29 17.30 -30.48
CA GLY A 514 -28.53 18.06 -30.32
C GLY A 514 -28.71 18.92 -29.06
N LEU A 515 -27.66 19.55 -28.51
CA LEU A 515 -27.85 20.61 -27.51
C LEU A 515 -27.49 21.99 -28.10
N PRO A 516 -28.40 22.99 -28.07
CA PRO A 516 -28.15 24.32 -28.61
C PRO A 516 -27.02 25.03 -27.85
N LYS A 517 -26.20 25.77 -28.61
CA LYS A 517 -24.98 26.50 -28.19
C LYS A 517 -25.24 27.72 -27.29
N THR A 518 -26.15 27.62 -26.35
CA THR A 518 -26.35 28.61 -25.31
C THR A 518 -26.37 27.87 -24.00
N TRP A 519 -25.19 27.69 -23.42
CA TRP A 519 -24.90 27.56 -21.98
C TRP A 519 -23.45 27.10 -21.84
N LYS A 520 -22.57 28.09 -21.74
CA LYS A 520 -21.29 27.97 -21.04
C LYS A 520 -21.40 28.85 -19.80
N PRO A 521 -21.15 28.35 -18.58
CA PRO A 521 -20.32 29.08 -17.64
C PRO A 521 -18.85 29.06 -18.10
#